data_AF-A0A963HY98-F1
#
_entry.id   AF-A0A963HY98-F1
#
_cell.length_a   1.000
_cell.length_b   1.000
_cell.length_c   1.000
_cell.angle_alpha   90.00
_cell.angle_beta   90.00
_cell.angle_gamma   90.00
#
_symmetry.space_group_name_H-M   'P 1'
#
loop_
_entity.id
_entity.type
_entity.pdbx_description
1 polymer ?
#
loop_
_entity_poly.entity_id
_entity_poly.type
_entity_poly.pdbx_seq_one_letter_code
_entity_poly.pdbx_strand_id
1 'polypeptide(L)'
;MRHIRESDWKVLRRLHPIALERFCERTLDECVQAATCDGQSAHERYGALYRLIKTRDKTLAAAFNDLRRSTATMTLIALASLDLLTTSELDELTDDTRAAGRRALEPLDT
;
A
#
# COMPACT_ATOMS: atom_id res chain seq x y z
N MET A 1 -18.00 -5.34 -14.16
CA MET A 1 -16.66 -5.32 -13.51
C MET A 1 -15.67 -5.93 -14.50
N ARG A 2 -14.69 -5.17 -15.03
CA ARG A 2 -13.70 -5.71 -15.97
C ARG A 2 -12.84 -6.73 -15.23
N HIS A 3 -12.89 -8.00 -15.64
CA HIS A 3 -12.00 -9.03 -15.11
C HIS A 3 -10.55 -8.67 -15.46
N ILE A 4 -9.67 -8.68 -14.46
CA ILE A 4 -8.22 -8.57 -14.68
C ILE A 4 -7.76 -9.74 -15.56
N ARG A 5 -6.84 -9.48 -16.50
CA ARG A 5 -6.25 -10.53 -17.35
C ARG A 5 -5.47 -11.53 -16.49
N GLU A 6 -5.33 -12.77 -16.96
CA GLU A 6 -4.59 -13.81 -16.21
C GLU A 6 -3.12 -13.44 -16.00
N SER A 7 -2.49 -12.81 -17.00
CA SER A 7 -1.12 -12.30 -16.91
C SER A 7 -0.99 -11.28 -15.78
N ASP A 8 -1.87 -10.27 -15.76
CA ASP A 8 -1.84 -9.19 -14.76
C ASP A 8 -2.18 -9.70 -13.36
N TRP A 9 -3.07 -10.70 -13.26
CA TRP A 9 -3.36 -11.37 -12.00
C TRP A 9 -2.13 -12.06 -11.42
N LYS A 10 -1.35 -12.74 -12.26
CA LYS A 10 -0.10 -13.38 -11.83
C LYS A 10 0.94 -12.36 -11.37
N VAL A 11 1.06 -11.24 -12.09
CA VAL A 11 1.93 -10.12 -11.69
C VAL A 11 1.50 -9.57 -10.33
N LEU A 12 0.21 -9.22 -10.16
CA LEU A 12 -0.30 -8.68 -8.90
C LEU A 12 -0.08 -9.65 -7.73
N ARG A 13 -0.33 -10.94 -7.92
CA ARG A 13 -0.07 -11.96 -6.89
C ARG A 13 1.38 -12.03 -6.46
N ARG A 14 2.32 -11.82 -7.39
CA ARG A 14 3.75 -11.79 -7.09
C ARG A 14 4.14 -10.50 -6.37
N LEU A 15 3.57 -9.36 -6.78
CA LEU A 15 3.86 -8.05 -6.19
C LEU A 15 3.20 -7.83 -4.83
N HIS A 16 2.05 -8.46 -4.55
CA HIS A 16 1.30 -8.29 -3.31
C HIS A 16 2.13 -8.53 -2.03
N PRO A 17 2.84 -9.67 -1.85
CA PRO A 17 3.69 -9.87 -0.68
C PRO A 17 4.89 -8.93 -0.63
N ILE A 18 5.44 -8.51 -1.79
CA ILE A 18 6.55 -7.55 -1.85
C ILE A 18 6.09 -6.16 -1.38
N ALA A 19 4.92 -5.73 -1.84
CA ALA A 19 4.28 -4.50 -1.41
C ALA A 19 3.91 -4.54 0.08
N LEU A 20 3.51 -5.71 0.61
CA LEU A 20 3.23 -5.88 2.02
C LEU A 20 4.50 -5.65 2.86
N GLU A 21 5.62 -6.25 2.45
CA GLU A 21 6.90 -6.06 3.15
C GLU A 21 7.31 -4.59 3.17
N ARG A 22 7.28 -3.91 2.01
CA ARG A 22 7.56 -2.47 1.90
C ARG A 22 6.66 -1.62 2.80
N PHE A 23 5.38 -2.00 2.94
CA PHE A 23 4.46 -1.30 3.83
C PHE A 23 4.85 -1.49 5.31
N CYS A 24 5.19 -2.72 5.69
CA CYS A 24 5.61 -3.08 7.03
C CYS A 24 6.92 -2.38 7.41
N GLU A 25 7.94 -2.43 6.54
CA GLU A 25 9.23 -1.74 6.72
C GLU A 25 9.02 -0.24 6.98
N ARG A 26 8.29 0.45 6.09
CA ARG A 26 7.97 1.88 6.26
C ARG A 26 7.22 2.17 7.56
N THR A 27 6.28 1.29 7.95
CA THR A 27 5.54 1.43 9.21
C THR A 27 6.45 1.28 10.43
N LEU A 28 7.40 0.34 10.39
CA LEU A 28 8.36 0.13 11.47
C LEU A 28 9.31 1.31 11.61
N ASP A 29 9.79 1.87 10.51
CA ASP A 29 10.64 3.08 10.52
C ASP A 29 9.91 4.28 11.14
N GLU A 30 8.64 4.50 10.77
CA GLU A 30 7.79 5.54 11.38
C GLU A 30 7.57 5.29 12.88
N CYS A 31 7.43 4.03 13.30
CA CYS A 31 7.34 3.69 14.72
C CYS A 31 8.63 4.04 15.46
N VAL A 32 9.80 3.72 14.90
CA VAL A 32 11.09 4.11 15.49
C VAL A 32 11.17 5.62 15.66
N GLN A 33 10.83 6.38 14.62
CA GLN A 33 10.82 7.85 14.68
C GLN A 33 9.88 8.40 15.77
N ALA A 34 8.67 7.85 15.89
CA ALA A 34 7.72 8.24 16.93
C ALA A 34 8.21 7.87 18.35
N ALA A 35 8.91 6.75 18.48
CA ALA A 35 9.46 6.27 19.75
C ALA A 35 10.68 7.07 20.22
N THR A 36 11.44 7.66 19.30
CA THR A 36 12.68 8.41 19.59
C THR A 36 12.53 9.92 19.41
N CYS A 37 11.29 10.43 19.31
CA CYS A 37 11.04 11.86 19.16
C CYS A 37 11.49 12.66 20.39
N ASP A 38 12.55 13.46 20.23
CA ASP A 38 13.09 14.32 21.29
C ASP A 38 12.08 15.39 21.70
N GLY A 39 12.11 15.76 22.99
CA GLY A 39 11.20 16.77 23.53
C GLY A 39 9.81 16.27 23.92
N GLN A 40 9.49 14.98 23.72
CA GLN A 40 8.26 14.35 24.20
C GLN A 40 8.50 13.44 25.41
N SER A 41 7.56 13.45 26.35
CA SER A 41 7.54 12.49 27.47
C SER A 41 7.33 11.06 26.97
N ALA A 42 7.65 10.07 27.81
CA ALA A 42 7.42 8.66 27.48
C ALA A 42 5.94 8.35 27.21
N HIS A 43 5.01 8.98 27.95
CA HIS A 43 3.57 8.77 27.77
C HIS A 43 3.07 9.34 26.42
N GLU A 44 3.58 10.51 26.00
CA GLU A 44 3.22 11.10 24.72
C GLU A 44 3.70 10.24 23.54
N ARG A 45 4.94 9.75 23.61
CA ARG A 45 5.51 8.84 22.60
C ARG A 45 4.74 7.53 22.53
N TYR A 46 4.39 6.94 23.67
CA TYR A 46 3.52 5.77 23.72
C TYR A 46 2.17 6.02 23.05
N GLY A 47 1.51 7.14 23.36
CA GLY A 47 0.24 7.51 22.74
C GLY A 47 0.36 7.75 21.23
N ALA A 48 1.46 8.33 20.76
CA ALA A 48 1.74 8.53 19.34
C ALA A 48 1.91 7.19 18.61
N LEU A 49 2.71 6.28 19.16
CA LEU A 49 2.89 4.91 18.64
C LEU A 49 1.56 4.16 18.52
N TYR A 50 0.76 4.17 19.58
CA TYR A 50 -0.53 3.47 19.57
C TYR A 50 -1.46 3.99 18.46
N ARG A 51 -1.53 5.31 18.28
CA ARG A 51 -2.33 5.92 17.21
C ARG A 51 -1.78 5.58 15.82
N LEU A 52 -0.45 5.61 15.65
CA LEU A 52 0.21 5.28 14.40
C LEU A 52 -0.10 3.83 14.00
N ILE A 53 0.16 2.86 14.87
CA ILE A 53 -0.10 1.44 14.60
C ILE A 53 -1.58 1.21 14.27
N LYS A 54 -2.51 1.81 15.02
CA LYS A 54 -3.95 1.68 14.74
C LYS A 54 -4.35 2.21 13.37
N THR A 55 -3.75 3.31 12.93
CA THR A 55 -3.99 3.85 11.58
C THR A 55 -3.41 2.93 10.51
N ARG A 56 -2.17 2.49 10.70
CA ARG A 56 -1.47 1.62 9.75
C ARG A 56 -2.13 0.25 9.61
N ASP A 57 -2.61 -0.34 10.71
CA ASP A 57 -3.35 -1.61 10.72
C ASP A 57 -4.64 -1.52 9.90
N LYS A 58 -5.39 -0.41 10.01
CA LYS A 58 -6.57 -0.17 9.16
C LYS A 58 -6.22 -0.08 7.69
N THR A 59 -5.15 0.64 7.35
CA THR A 59 -4.67 0.75 5.97
C THR A 59 -4.23 -0.61 5.43
N LEU A 60 -3.49 -1.39 6.23
CA LEU A 60 -3.05 -2.74 5.89
C LEU A 60 -4.26 -3.63 5.61
N ALA A 61 -5.24 -3.63 6.51
CA ALA A 61 -6.44 -4.43 6.35
C ALA A 61 -7.22 -4.07 5.09
N ALA A 62 -7.37 -2.78 4.79
CA ALA A 62 -8.09 -2.31 3.61
C ALA A 62 -7.37 -2.64 2.30
N ALA A 63 -6.03 -2.54 2.26
CA ALA A 63 -5.25 -2.73 1.04
C ALA A 63 -4.90 -4.20 0.75
N PHE A 64 -4.67 -5.01 1.79
CA PHE A 64 -4.05 -6.33 1.62
C PHE A 64 -4.95 -7.53 1.92
N ASN A 65 -5.96 -7.41 2.80
CA ASN A 65 -6.68 -8.58 3.31
C ASN A 65 -7.62 -9.24 2.29
N ASP A 66 -8.05 -8.53 1.25
CA ASP A 66 -8.97 -9.05 0.23
C ASP A 66 -8.29 -9.25 -1.13
N LEU A 67 -7.22 -10.06 -1.17
CA LEU A 67 -6.57 -10.45 -2.43
C LEU A 67 -7.35 -11.58 -3.11
N ARG A 68 -8.26 -11.21 -4.01
CA ARG A 68 -8.95 -12.15 -4.90
C ARG A 68 -9.10 -11.55 -6.30
N ARG A 69 -9.33 -12.40 -7.29
CA ARG A 69 -9.37 -11.95 -8.69
C ARG A 69 -10.46 -10.90 -8.95
N SER A 70 -11.59 -10.98 -8.25
CA SER A 70 -12.69 -10.02 -8.36
C SER A 70 -12.34 -8.64 -7.79
N THR A 71 -11.38 -8.56 -6.85
CA THR A 71 -10.94 -7.29 -6.23
C THR A 71 -9.57 -6.84 -6.72
N ALA A 72 -8.89 -7.64 -7.56
CA ALA A 72 -7.53 -7.39 -8.04
C ALA A 72 -7.29 -5.97 -8.55
N THR A 73 -8.22 -5.39 -9.32
CA THR A 73 -8.09 -4.02 -9.81
C THR A 73 -8.11 -3.00 -8.67
N MET A 74 -8.95 -3.20 -7.65
CA MET A 74 -9.00 -2.33 -6.46
C MET A 74 -7.78 -2.51 -5.58
N THR A 75 -7.31 -3.75 -5.39
CA THR A 75 -6.05 -4.03 -4.70
C THR A 75 -4.90 -3.33 -5.41
N LEU A 76 -4.78 -3.43 -6.74
CA LEU A 76 -3.74 -2.74 -7.52
C LEU A 76 -3.78 -1.23 -7.31
N ILE A 77 -4.96 -0.62 -7.40
CA ILE A 77 -5.14 0.82 -7.16
C ILE A 77 -4.71 1.21 -5.74
N ALA A 78 -5.09 0.42 -4.72
CA ALA A 78 -4.72 0.69 -3.34
C ALA A 78 -3.21 0.57 -3.11
N LEU A 79 -2.54 -0.42 -3.71
CA LEU A 79 -1.09 -0.55 -3.62
C LEU A 79 -0.38 0.62 -4.33
N ALA A 80 -0.88 1.04 -5.51
CA ALA A 80 -0.33 2.17 -6.23
C ALA A 80 -0.52 3.49 -5.47
N SER A 81 -1.70 3.76 -4.91
CA SER A 81 -1.96 5.00 -4.15
C SER A 81 -1.19 5.08 -2.83
N LEU A 82 -0.76 3.94 -2.29
CA LEU A 82 0.15 3.85 -1.13
C LEU A 82 1.63 3.94 -1.53
N ASP A 83 1.93 4.21 -2.81
CA ASP A 83 3.28 4.27 -3.37
C ASP A 83 4.11 3.01 -3.03
N LEU A 84 3.48 1.85 -3.17
CA LEU A 84 4.09 0.54 -2.88
C LEU A 84 4.60 -0.18 -4.12
N LEU A 85 4.29 0.34 -5.30
CA LEU A 85 4.63 -0.24 -6.60
C LEU A 85 5.50 0.73 -7.37
N THR A 86 6.61 0.23 -7.89
CA THR A 86 7.51 1.01 -8.75
C THR A 86 6.93 1.16 -10.16
N THR A 87 7.40 2.16 -10.89
CA THR A 87 7.01 2.35 -12.30
C THR A 87 7.33 1.12 -13.15
N SER A 88 8.48 0.47 -12.92
CA SER A 88 8.87 -0.75 -13.64
C SER A 88 7.96 -1.93 -13.36
N GLU A 89 7.50 -2.10 -12.11
CA GLU A 89 6.56 -3.17 -11.75
C GLU A 89 5.17 -2.92 -12.37
N LEU A 90 4.75 -1.65 -12.46
CA LEU A 90 3.53 -1.28 -13.19
C LEU A 90 3.66 -1.52 -14.70
N ASP A 91 4.87 -1.43 -15.25
CA ASP A 91 5.13 -1.66 -16.67
C ASP A 91 5.06 -3.14 -17.08
N GLU A 92 5.04 -4.06 -16.12
CA GLU A 92 4.78 -5.49 -16.38
C GLU A 92 3.29 -5.79 -16.63
N LEU A 93 2.40 -4.85 -16.29
CA LEU A 93 0.95 -4.98 -16.47
C LEU A 93 0.55 -4.56 -17.89
N THR A 94 -0.54 -5.15 -18.39
CA THR A 94 -1.15 -4.69 -19.64
C THR A 94 -1.66 -3.25 -19.54
N ASP A 95 -1.73 -2.54 -20.67
CA ASP A 95 -2.03 -1.12 -20.73
C ASP A 95 -3.30 -0.72 -19.97
N ASP A 96 -4.38 -1.50 -20.10
CA ASP A 96 -5.65 -1.26 -19.39
C ASP A 96 -5.46 -1.26 -17.86
N THR A 97 -4.69 -2.23 -17.35
CA THR A 97 -4.48 -2.43 -15.91
C THR A 97 -3.42 -1.49 -15.36
N ARG A 98 -2.37 -1.21 -16.13
CA ARG A 98 -1.36 -0.21 -15.84
C ARG A 98 -1.98 1.20 -15.74
N ALA A 99 -2.86 1.56 -16.66
CA ALA A 99 -3.54 2.85 -16.65
C ALA A 99 -4.38 3.03 -15.37
N ALA A 100 -5.04 1.97 -14.88
CA ALA A 100 -5.78 2.02 -13.62
C ALA A 100 -4.86 2.29 -12.42
N GLY A 101 -3.69 1.64 -12.37
CA GLY A 101 -2.70 1.89 -11.31
C GLY A 101 -2.07 3.28 -11.38
N ARG A 102 -1.71 3.75 -12.59
CA ARG A 102 -1.10 5.08 -12.78
C ARG A 102 -2.05 6.23 -12.46
N ARG A 103 -3.34 6.11 -12.76
CA ARG A 103 -4.36 7.09 -12.33
C ARG A 103 -4.43 7.25 -10.82
N ALA A 104 -4.03 6.24 -10.06
CA ALA A 104 -4.00 6.32 -8.60
C ALA A 104 -2.76 7.05 -8.06
N LEU A 105 -1.71 7.23 -8.90
CA LEU A 105 -0.50 8.00 -8.59
C LEU A 105 -0.65 9.49 -8.95
N GLU A 106 -1.57 9.84 -9.84
CA GLU A 106 -1.89 11.23 -10.14
C GLU A 106 -2.64 11.82 -8.92
N PRO A 107 -2.17 12.94 -8.35
CA PRO A 107 -2.97 13.66 -7.37
C PRO A 107 -4.31 13.97 -8.03
N LEU A 108 -5.41 13.67 -7.33
CA LEU A 108 -6.71 14.19 -7.70
C LEU A 108 -6.58 15.72 -7.62
N ASP A 109 -6.38 16.38 -8.76
CA ASP A 109 -6.49 17.83 -8.86
C ASP A 109 -7.88 18.21 -8.35
N THR A 110 -7.95 18.70 -7.10
CA THR A 110 -9.12 19.33 -6.49
C THR A 110 -8.66 20.36 -5.47
#